data_AF-A0A9W6KNG9-F1
#
_entry.id   AF-A0A9W6KNG9-F1
#
_cell.length_a   1.000
_cell.length_b   1.000
_cell.length_c   1.000
_cell.angle_alpha   90.00
_cell.angle_beta   90.00
_cell.angle_gamma   90.00
#
_symmetry.space_group_name_H-M   'P 1'
#
loop_
_entity.id
_entity.type
_entity.pdbx_description
1 polymer ?
#
loop_
_entity_poly.entity_id
_entity_poly.type
_entity_poly.pdbx_seq_one_letter_code
_entity_poly.pdbx_strand_id
1 'polypeptide(L)'
;MRRSGLQHGLAVLAAGAVAAAVAVVAAAGPAEAAAGCKITYSISSQWAGGFGASVNITNLGSALTSWQLTWTFAAGQTVTQLWNGTATQSGARVTVTNAAWNGAIPSGGSTALGFNGSWTGSNPLPIDFAVNGTLCNGPVLPSSASASPSRSTSPSASASASASASPSSSSSPGGLASVQTPGRVRTVGNALQYTWPGVYFEGRFRGTSVGVKLNDSNNDYAVQVDGATVATLVTPGNTTYWVTGLGNAEHTVRVAKRTESPWAAGEFGGFVAAAGGAILSKPAARSRQIEFIGDSWTAGYGNMSTSRDCSSNNSLTRNSNADAAFPALTAKDLNADYQVQAWSGLGMVRNYGGQNTGTLFTNYYDTDLQALYNSTTWPNPGTWKPQVVVVGLGINDFSTALTPGEKWTTVDALAADYRTAYLAFIAKLRERYGPNTYILLTYPDLSYQTTALATSIQQIVQTRTSQGDTRVRSLYYDDNALGLDHLGCDWHPSQHDDRILANSLLATINALPLTW
;
A
#
# COMPACT_ATOMS: atom_id res chain seq x y z
N MET A 1 -46.14 49.25 -54.21
CA MET A 1 -45.03 50.12 -53.76
C MET A 1 -43.77 49.26 -53.85
N ARG A 2 -43.00 49.34 -54.95
CA ARG A 2 -41.71 50.09 -55.08
C ARG A 2 -40.73 49.72 -53.94
N ARG A 3 -39.50 49.24 -54.13
CA ARG A 3 -38.53 49.23 -55.25
C ARG A 3 -37.38 48.26 -54.87
N SER A 4 -36.86 47.45 -55.81
CA SER A 4 -35.51 47.56 -56.45
C SER A 4 -34.34 47.24 -55.50
N GLY A 5 -33.38 46.34 -55.77
CA GLY A 5 -32.87 45.80 -57.02
C GLY A 5 -31.43 46.30 -57.26
N LEU A 6 -30.48 45.36 -57.48
CA LEU A 6 -29.16 45.51 -58.13
C LEU A 6 -28.09 46.37 -57.41
N GLN A 7 -26.77 46.19 -57.56
CA GLN A 7 -25.83 45.16 -58.03
C GLN A 7 -24.42 45.81 -57.96
N HIS A 8 -23.37 45.00 -57.82
CA HIS A 8 -21.97 45.21 -58.26
C HIS A 8 -21.09 46.35 -57.68
N GLY A 9 -19.83 46.00 -57.39
CA GLY A 9 -18.68 46.93 -57.55
C GLY A 9 -17.55 46.75 -56.54
N LEU A 10 -16.40 46.27 -57.02
CA LEU A 10 -15.13 46.02 -56.30
C LEU A 10 -14.36 47.30 -55.88
N ALA A 11 -13.35 47.03 -55.03
CA ALA A 11 -12.03 47.70 -54.88
C ALA A 11 -11.93 48.74 -53.75
N VAL A 12 -10.87 48.94 -52.94
CA VAL A 12 -9.58 48.27 -52.58
C VAL A 12 -8.87 49.30 -51.64
N LEU A 13 -8.02 48.81 -50.70
CA LEU A 13 -6.93 49.51 -49.95
C LEU A 13 -7.21 50.38 -48.69
N ALA A 14 -6.74 49.82 -47.56
CA ALA A 14 -5.58 50.28 -46.74
C ALA A 14 -5.81 50.73 -45.27
N ALA A 15 -5.03 50.04 -44.42
CA ALA A 15 -4.35 50.48 -43.18
C ALA A 15 -5.14 50.79 -41.90
N GLY A 16 -4.77 50.09 -40.82
CA GLY A 16 -5.11 50.46 -39.44
C GLY A 16 -4.82 49.35 -38.44
N ALA A 17 -3.59 49.31 -37.91
CA ALA A 17 -3.18 48.39 -36.85
C ALA A 17 -3.77 48.80 -35.49
N VAL A 18 -4.31 47.85 -34.73
CA VAL A 18 -4.32 47.88 -33.25
C VAL A 18 -4.11 46.46 -32.74
N ALA A 19 -2.90 46.18 -32.25
CA ALA A 19 -2.59 44.98 -31.49
C ALA A 19 -3.13 45.16 -30.06
N ALA A 20 -4.11 44.37 -29.65
CA ALA A 20 -4.50 44.24 -28.25
C ALA A 20 -3.65 43.14 -27.61
N ALA A 21 -2.61 43.53 -26.87
CA ALA A 21 -1.85 42.62 -26.03
C ALA A 21 -2.68 42.27 -24.78
N VAL A 22 -3.22 41.05 -24.72
CA VAL A 22 -3.74 40.49 -23.48
C VAL A 22 -2.56 39.89 -22.72
N ALA A 23 -2.08 40.61 -21.70
CA ALA A 23 -1.11 40.08 -20.76
C ALA A 23 -1.79 39.02 -19.89
N VAL A 24 -1.52 37.74 -20.17
CA VAL A 24 -1.80 36.64 -19.23
C VAL A 24 -0.75 36.73 -18.14
N VAL A 25 -1.11 37.31 -16.99
CA VAL A 25 -0.31 37.15 -15.77
C VAL A 25 -0.53 35.72 -15.29
N ALA A 26 0.36 34.81 -15.68
CA ALA A 26 0.49 33.53 -15.02
C ALA A 26 0.93 33.81 -13.58
N ALA A 27 0.03 33.59 -12.62
CA ALA A 27 0.41 33.53 -11.21
C ALA A 27 1.39 32.35 -11.07
N ALA A 28 2.67 32.66 -10.91
CA ALA A 28 3.65 31.66 -10.48
C ALA A 28 3.22 31.22 -9.08
N GLY A 29 2.70 30.00 -8.96
CA GLY A 29 2.55 29.33 -7.68
C GLY A 29 3.92 29.23 -6.99
N PRO A 30 3.96 29.00 -5.66
CA PRO A 30 5.21 28.75 -4.98
C PRO A 30 5.93 27.61 -5.71
N ALA A 31 7.16 27.85 -6.14
CA ALA A 31 8.00 26.80 -6.69
C ALA A 31 8.26 25.80 -5.55
N GLU A 32 7.51 24.69 -5.54
CA GLU A 32 7.81 23.56 -4.70
C GLU A 32 9.23 23.10 -5.03
N ALA A 33 10.14 23.23 -4.07
CA ALA A 33 11.44 22.57 -4.14
C ALA A 33 11.19 21.06 -4.09
N ALA A 34 11.07 20.43 -5.25
CA ALA A 34 10.79 19.02 -5.41
C ALA A 34 11.90 18.14 -4.81
N ALA A 35 11.51 17.04 -4.15
CA ALA A 35 12.39 15.99 -3.66
C ALA A 35 13.33 15.51 -4.77
N GLY A 36 14.64 15.43 -4.52
CA GLY A 36 15.63 15.28 -5.61
C GLY A 36 15.73 13.88 -6.23
N CYS A 37 15.29 12.81 -5.55
CA CYS A 37 15.46 11.43 -6.02
C CYS A 37 14.59 10.40 -5.27
N LYS A 38 14.27 9.29 -5.93
CA LYS A 38 13.69 8.07 -5.34
C LYS A 38 14.63 6.89 -5.58
N ILE A 39 14.82 6.05 -4.57
CA ILE A 39 15.63 4.83 -4.65
C ILE A 39 14.77 3.60 -4.40
N THR A 40 14.92 2.59 -5.26
CA THR A 40 14.40 1.23 -5.07
C THR A 40 15.57 0.26 -4.99
N TYR A 41 15.69 -0.48 -3.88
CA TYR A 41 16.72 -1.48 -3.66
C TYR A 41 16.09 -2.86 -3.62
N SER A 42 16.59 -3.79 -4.42
CA SER A 42 16.07 -5.16 -4.51
C SER A 42 17.20 -6.17 -4.41
N ILE A 43 17.08 -7.16 -3.53
CA ILE A 43 17.96 -8.33 -3.52
C ILE A 43 17.47 -9.27 -4.63
N SER A 44 18.27 -9.46 -5.67
CA SER A 44 17.93 -10.30 -6.82
C SER A 44 18.22 -11.79 -6.58
N SER A 45 19.20 -12.09 -5.74
CA SER A 45 19.53 -13.46 -5.31
C SER A 45 20.32 -13.43 -4.00
N GLN A 46 20.26 -14.50 -3.20
CA GLN A 46 21.03 -14.61 -1.95
C GLN A 46 21.48 -16.05 -1.73
N TRP A 47 22.72 -16.22 -1.23
CA TRP A 47 23.33 -17.50 -0.90
C TRP A 47 24.10 -17.41 0.42
N ALA A 48 24.67 -18.52 0.88
CA ALA A 48 25.48 -18.54 2.10
C ALA A 48 26.66 -17.56 1.97
N GLY A 49 26.64 -16.50 2.77
CA GLY A 49 27.69 -15.49 2.82
C GLY A 49 27.70 -14.47 1.68
N GLY A 50 26.74 -14.50 0.76
CA GLY A 50 26.67 -13.53 -0.34
C GLY A 50 25.28 -13.27 -0.91
N PHE A 51 25.18 -12.25 -1.75
CA PHE A 51 23.93 -11.82 -2.38
C PHE A 51 24.18 -10.99 -3.63
N GLY A 52 23.22 -11.01 -4.56
CA GLY A 52 23.11 -10.07 -5.66
C GLY A 52 22.02 -9.05 -5.37
N ALA A 53 22.23 -7.78 -5.72
CA ALA A 53 21.25 -6.72 -5.56
C ALA A 53 21.23 -5.77 -6.77
N SER A 54 20.09 -5.13 -6.99
CA SER A 54 19.92 -4.02 -7.94
C SER A 54 19.40 -2.78 -7.22
N VAL A 55 19.88 -1.62 -7.66
CA VAL A 55 19.44 -0.31 -7.18
C VAL A 55 18.97 0.52 -8.36
N ASN A 56 17.69 0.91 -8.34
CA ASN A 56 17.11 1.82 -9.32
C ASN A 56 17.05 3.24 -8.74
N ILE A 57 17.60 4.20 -9.47
CA ILE A 57 17.62 5.62 -9.16
C ILE A 57 16.64 6.32 -10.08
N THR A 58 15.61 6.95 -9.53
CA THR A 58 14.70 7.83 -10.26
C THR A 58 14.99 9.28 -9.88
N ASN A 59 15.32 10.11 -10.87
CA ASN A 59 15.55 11.54 -10.67
C ASN A 59 14.19 12.25 -10.60
N LEU A 60 13.88 12.86 -9.46
CA LEU A 60 12.65 13.61 -9.26
C LEU A 60 12.88 15.14 -9.25
N GLY A 61 14.15 15.56 -9.34
CA GLY A 61 14.56 16.96 -9.43
C GLY A 61 14.94 17.39 -10.85
N SER A 62 15.78 18.42 -10.94
CA SER A 62 16.36 18.87 -12.22
C SER A 62 17.16 17.77 -12.89
N ALA A 63 17.22 17.78 -14.23
CA ALA A 63 18.01 16.81 -14.99
C ALA A 63 19.45 16.73 -14.47
N LEU A 64 19.92 15.50 -14.21
CA LEU A 64 21.28 15.21 -13.79
C LEU A 64 22.12 14.90 -15.03
N THR A 65 23.36 15.40 -15.06
CA THR A 65 24.37 15.03 -16.07
C THR A 65 25.33 13.96 -15.56
N SER A 66 25.42 13.82 -14.23
CA SER A 66 26.14 12.77 -13.51
C SER A 66 25.46 12.49 -12.17
N TRP A 67 25.73 11.33 -11.59
CA TRP A 67 25.23 10.96 -10.27
C TRP A 67 26.27 10.23 -9.44
N GLN A 68 26.24 10.51 -8.15
CA GLN A 68 26.91 9.78 -7.09
C GLN A 68 25.84 9.29 -6.12
N LEU A 69 25.70 7.98 -6.01
CA LEU A 69 24.82 7.34 -5.03
C LEU A 69 25.62 6.98 -3.79
N THR A 70 25.10 7.29 -2.60
CA THR A 70 25.65 6.78 -1.33
C THR A 70 24.58 6.03 -0.55
N TRP A 71 24.97 5.02 0.23
CA TRP A 71 24.13 4.35 1.22
C TRP A 71 24.96 3.76 2.35
N THR A 72 24.30 3.29 3.42
CA THR A 72 24.94 2.68 4.58
C THR A 72 24.42 1.25 4.77
N PHE A 73 25.33 0.27 4.80
CA PHE A 73 25.03 -1.11 5.19
C PHE A 73 24.89 -1.23 6.71
N ALA A 74 23.84 -1.91 7.19
CA ALA A 74 23.51 -1.94 8.61
C ALA A 74 24.21 -3.03 9.42
N ALA A 75 24.79 -4.07 8.79
CA ALA A 75 25.42 -5.19 9.48
C ALA A 75 26.68 -5.72 8.77
N GLY A 76 27.62 -4.83 8.47
CA GLY A 76 28.96 -5.21 8.01
C GLY A 76 29.02 -5.83 6.61
N GLN A 77 27.98 -5.64 5.80
CA GLN A 77 28.00 -6.12 4.41
C GLN A 77 29.06 -5.38 3.58
N THR A 78 29.62 -6.07 2.59
CA THR A 78 30.66 -5.52 1.71
C THR A 78 30.30 -5.73 0.25
N VAL A 79 30.41 -4.70 -0.58
CA VAL A 79 30.29 -4.84 -2.04
C VAL A 79 31.52 -5.59 -2.57
N THR A 80 31.30 -6.72 -3.26
CA THR A 80 32.39 -7.54 -3.83
C THR A 80 32.58 -7.32 -5.33
N GLN A 81 31.50 -7.02 -6.06
CA GLN A 81 31.56 -6.70 -7.49
C GLN A 81 30.38 -5.79 -7.86
N LEU A 82 30.61 -4.73 -8.62
CA LEU A 82 29.56 -3.80 -9.03
C LEU A 82 29.57 -3.60 -10.55
N TRP A 83 28.40 -3.46 -11.16
CA TRP A 83 28.22 -3.11 -12.56
C TRP A 83 27.38 -1.83 -12.71
N ASN A 84 27.50 -1.18 -13.87
CA ASN A 84 26.87 0.12 -14.20
C ASN A 84 27.28 1.29 -13.28
N GLY A 85 28.45 1.19 -12.65
CA GLY A 85 29.08 2.25 -11.86
C GLY A 85 30.41 1.80 -11.28
N THR A 86 31.04 2.68 -10.50
CA THR A 86 32.28 2.38 -9.77
C THR A 86 32.06 2.57 -8.28
N ALA A 87 32.27 1.51 -7.50
CA ALA A 87 32.04 1.51 -6.06
C ALA A 87 33.31 1.82 -5.26
N THR A 88 33.16 2.60 -4.19
CA THR A 88 34.11 2.68 -3.08
C THR A 88 33.35 2.44 -1.78
N GLN A 89 33.96 1.73 -0.84
CA GLN A 89 33.34 1.43 0.45
C GLN A 89 34.32 1.72 1.59
N SER A 90 33.86 2.46 2.59
CA SER A 90 34.60 2.76 3.81
C SER A 90 33.73 2.40 5.01
N GLY A 91 34.13 1.36 5.75
CA GLY A 91 33.29 0.74 6.78
C GLY A 91 31.92 0.35 6.21
N ALA A 92 30.85 0.84 6.85
CA ALA A 92 29.47 0.59 6.43
C ALA A 92 29.02 1.42 5.22
N ARG A 93 29.72 2.51 4.88
CA ARG A 93 29.25 3.47 3.87
C ARG A 93 29.78 3.13 2.49
N VAL A 94 28.87 3.02 1.53
CA VAL A 94 29.17 2.78 0.11
C VAL A 94 28.91 4.06 -0.67
N THR A 95 29.80 4.36 -1.62
CA THR A 95 29.68 5.44 -2.59
C THR A 95 29.88 4.87 -3.99
N VAL A 96 28.93 5.11 -4.89
CA VAL A 96 28.97 4.66 -6.29
C VAL A 96 28.85 5.86 -7.21
N THR A 97 29.76 6.02 -8.16
CA THR A 97 29.65 7.01 -9.24
C THR A 97 29.20 6.35 -10.53
N ASN A 98 28.46 7.09 -11.36
CA ASN A 98 27.95 6.61 -12.63
C ASN A 98 29.05 6.11 -13.59
N ALA A 99 28.68 5.15 -14.45
CA ALA A 99 29.48 4.80 -15.62
C ALA A 99 29.35 5.89 -16.71
N ALA A 100 30.24 5.87 -17.69
CA ALA A 100 30.28 6.90 -18.74
C ALA A 100 28.96 7.03 -19.53
N TRP A 101 28.18 5.94 -19.64
CA TRP A 101 26.97 5.89 -20.47
C TRP A 101 25.66 6.18 -19.72
N ASN A 102 25.66 6.25 -18.38
CA ASN A 102 24.42 6.31 -17.59
C ASN A 102 24.40 7.47 -16.59
N GLY A 103 25.29 8.47 -16.75
CA GLY A 103 25.33 9.64 -15.88
C GLY A 103 24.16 10.59 -16.09
N ALA A 104 23.66 10.72 -17.31
CA ALA A 104 22.53 11.58 -17.62
C ALA A 104 21.21 10.92 -17.18
N ILE A 105 20.47 11.58 -16.28
CA ILE A 105 19.13 11.18 -15.88
C ILE A 105 18.22 12.41 -16.03
N PRO A 106 17.33 12.47 -17.04
CA PRO A 106 16.39 13.59 -17.15
C PRO A 106 15.48 13.65 -15.93
N SER A 107 14.80 14.79 -15.72
CA SER A 107 13.76 14.87 -14.70
C SER A 107 12.67 13.83 -14.98
N GLY A 108 12.28 13.05 -13.97
CA GLY A 108 11.39 11.89 -14.11
C GLY A 108 12.06 10.63 -14.69
N GLY A 109 13.30 10.72 -15.17
CA GLY A 109 14.06 9.60 -15.72
C GLY A 109 14.59 8.66 -14.64
N SER A 110 14.98 7.45 -15.05
CA SER A 110 15.59 6.47 -14.14
C SER A 110 16.84 5.81 -14.74
N THR A 111 17.71 5.33 -13.86
CA THR A 111 18.87 4.48 -14.21
C THR A 111 19.06 3.43 -13.13
N ALA A 112 19.69 2.31 -13.48
CA ALA A 112 19.91 1.21 -12.55
C ALA A 112 21.37 0.75 -12.52
N LEU A 113 21.79 0.35 -11.32
CA LEU A 113 23.02 -0.37 -11.08
C LEU A 113 22.73 -1.69 -10.36
N GLY A 114 23.73 -2.57 -10.33
CA GLY A 114 23.63 -3.78 -9.52
C GLY A 114 25.00 -4.23 -9.04
N PHE A 115 25.00 -5.07 -8.02
CA PHE A 115 26.21 -5.54 -7.40
C PHE A 115 26.02 -6.90 -6.74
N ASN A 116 27.14 -7.63 -6.58
CA ASN A 116 27.27 -8.70 -5.63
C ASN A 116 27.87 -8.14 -4.34
N GLY A 117 27.38 -8.62 -3.20
CA GLY A 117 27.92 -8.32 -1.89
C GLY A 117 28.10 -9.57 -1.03
N SER A 118 28.89 -9.43 0.02
CA SER A 118 29.06 -10.41 1.09
C SER A 118 28.45 -9.92 2.40
N TRP A 119 28.08 -10.84 3.27
CA TRP A 119 27.58 -10.56 4.61
C TRP A 119 28.06 -11.63 5.59
N THR A 120 28.12 -11.27 6.87
CA THR A 120 28.41 -12.21 7.96
C THR A 120 27.29 -12.13 9.00
N GLY A 121 26.72 -13.28 9.36
CA GLY A 121 25.57 -13.37 10.27
C GLY A 121 24.22 -12.97 9.65
N SER A 122 24.07 -11.73 9.18
CA SER A 122 22.80 -11.25 8.60
C SER A 122 23.00 -10.26 7.45
N ASN A 123 22.00 -10.13 6.57
CA ASN A 123 22.00 -9.20 5.44
C ASN A 123 20.80 -8.23 5.48
N PRO A 124 20.75 -7.28 6.43
CA PRO A 124 19.70 -6.28 6.50
C PRO A 124 19.77 -5.26 5.34
N LEU A 125 18.62 -4.74 4.90
CA LEU A 125 18.60 -3.71 3.87
C LEU A 125 19.43 -2.47 4.25
N PRO A 126 20.07 -1.80 3.29
CA PRO A 126 20.79 -0.58 3.56
C PRO A 126 19.87 0.60 3.87
N ILE A 127 20.43 1.61 4.54
CA ILE A 127 19.76 2.87 4.92
C ILE A 127 20.50 4.07 4.32
N ASP A 128 19.95 5.28 4.52
CA ASP A 128 20.60 6.57 4.19
C ASP A 128 21.00 6.73 2.72
N PHE A 129 20.11 6.33 1.79
CA PHE A 129 20.38 6.54 0.38
C PHE A 129 20.39 8.03 0.03
N ALA A 130 21.43 8.48 -0.68
CA ALA A 130 21.52 9.86 -1.17
C ALA A 130 22.12 9.92 -2.58
N VAL A 131 21.56 10.78 -3.45
CA VAL A 131 22.10 11.07 -4.78
C VAL A 131 22.68 12.49 -4.78
N ASN A 132 23.96 12.62 -5.12
CA ASN A 132 24.71 13.89 -5.12
C ASN A 132 24.57 14.64 -3.78
N GLY A 133 24.58 13.90 -2.66
CA GLY A 133 24.42 14.44 -1.30
C GLY A 133 22.98 14.77 -0.89
N THR A 134 22.00 14.64 -1.80
CA THR A 134 20.58 14.81 -1.48
C THR A 134 20.00 13.49 -1.01
N LEU A 135 19.49 13.43 0.22
CA LEU A 135 18.83 12.23 0.74
C LEU A 135 17.60 11.90 -0.11
N CYS A 136 17.53 10.64 -0.56
CA CYS A 136 16.38 10.10 -1.25
C CYS A 136 15.44 9.47 -0.23
N ASN A 137 14.13 9.55 -0.45
CA ASN A 137 13.09 8.93 0.39
C ASN A 137 12.98 9.44 1.86
N GLY A 138 13.47 10.64 2.20
CA GLY A 138 13.33 11.27 3.52
C GLY A 138 12.65 12.66 3.50
N PRO A 139 12.11 13.16 4.62
CA PRO A 139 11.55 14.52 4.70
C PRO A 139 12.66 15.58 4.63
N VAL A 140 12.39 16.67 3.92
CA VAL A 140 13.33 17.76 3.63
C VAL A 140 13.57 18.63 4.88
N LEU A 141 14.83 18.83 5.29
CA LEU A 141 15.22 19.91 6.19
C LEU A 141 15.91 21.02 5.37
N PRO A 142 15.52 22.31 5.50
CA PRO A 142 16.17 23.38 4.76
C PRO A 142 17.59 23.64 5.29
N SER A 143 18.57 23.59 4.40
CA SER A 143 19.95 24.02 4.66
C SER A 143 20.01 25.55 4.74
N SER A 144 20.64 26.05 5.80
CA SER A 144 20.83 27.49 6.04
C SER A 144 21.93 28.05 5.15
N ALA A 145 21.60 29.03 4.31
CA ALA A 145 22.58 29.91 3.67
C ALA A 145 22.53 31.30 4.32
N SER A 146 23.68 31.69 4.86
CA SER A 146 23.98 32.95 5.54
C SER A 146 23.96 34.14 4.58
N ALA A 147 23.28 35.23 4.96
CA ALA A 147 23.65 36.60 4.60
C ALA A 147 22.99 37.62 5.56
N SER A 148 23.84 38.35 6.29
CA SER A 148 23.54 39.65 6.93
C SER A 148 23.70 40.77 5.88
N PRO A 149 23.07 41.97 5.96
CA PRO A 149 23.31 42.92 7.06
C PRO A 149 22.13 43.81 7.53
N SER A 150 22.18 44.14 8.83
CA SER A 150 21.97 45.46 9.51
C SER A 150 20.89 46.45 9.02
N ARG A 151 19.92 46.80 9.89
CA ARG A 151 19.92 48.08 10.67
C ARG A 151 18.70 48.22 11.62
N SER A 152 19.00 48.97 12.69
CA SER A 152 18.24 49.42 13.87
C SER A 152 16.89 50.13 13.60
N THR A 153 15.89 49.91 14.48
CA THR A 153 15.40 50.86 15.51
C THR A 153 14.34 50.22 16.44
N SER A 154 14.28 50.72 17.68
CA SER A 154 13.48 50.30 18.85
C SER A 154 12.42 51.39 19.18
N PRO A 155 11.63 51.32 20.28
CA PRO A 155 10.50 50.42 20.60
C PRO A 155 9.20 51.17 20.97
N SER A 156 8.08 50.46 21.13
CA SER A 156 7.07 50.82 22.15
C SER A 156 6.08 49.70 22.48
N ALA A 157 5.67 49.73 23.74
CA ALA A 157 4.83 48.81 24.53
C ALA A 157 3.44 48.53 23.90
N SER A 158 2.67 47.50 24.27
CA SER A 158 2.30 47.10 25.64
C SER A 158 1.48 45.80 25.64
N ALA A 159 1.47 45.15 26.82
CA ALA A 159 0.44 44.29 27.38
C ALA A 159 0.27 42.81 26.93
N SER A 160 0.58 41.95 27.92
CA SER A 160 -0.26 40.88 28.47
C SER A 160 -0.09 39.41 28.03
N ALA A 161 -0.06 38.59 29.10
CA ALA A 161 -0.26 37.15 29.21
C ALA A 161 0.92 36.23 28.83
N SER A 162 1.68 35.88 29.88
CA SER A 162 2.46 34.64 29.94
C SER A 162 1.55 33.42 29.77
N ALA A 163 1.83 32.60 28.76
CA ALA A 163 1.46 31.19 28.74
C ALA A 163 2.66 30.42 28.16
N SER A 164 3.61 30.10 29.04
CA SER A 164 4.70 29.18 28.76
C SER A 164 4.47 27.93 29.61
N ALA A 165 4.07 26.84 28.96
CA ALA A 165 4.47 25.47 29.27
C ALA A 165 3.73 24.52 28.32
N SER A 166 4.46 23.94 27.37
CA SER A 166 4.09 22.67 26.75
C SER A 166 3.81 21.66 27.86
N PRO A 167 2.67 20.93 27.85
CA PRO A 167 2.45 19.92 28.85
C PRO A 167 3.39 18.74 28.57
N SER A 168 4.36 18.60 29.46
CA SER A 168 5.20 17.41 29.60
C SER A 168 4.32 16.17 29.66
N SER A 169 4.59 15.22 28.77
CA SER A 169 3.96 13.91 28.71
C SER A 169 4.16 13.16 30.03
N SER A 170 3.10 13.02 30.83
CA SER A 170 3.08 12.07 31.93
C SER A 170 2.87 10.67 31.37
N SER A 171 3.86 9.80 31.57
CA SER A 171 3.81 8.39 31.23
C SER A 171 2.86 7.64 32.18
N SER A 172 1.59 7.55 31.82
CA SER A 172 0.73 6.44 32.27
C SER A 172 0.82 5.28 31.28
N PRO A 173 0.77 4.02 31.74
CA PRO A 173 1.04 2.82 30.93
C PRO A 173 -0.13 2.49 29.99
N GLY A 174 -0.32 3.30 28.96
CA GLY A 174 -1.12 2.95 27.78
C GLY A 174 -0.23 2.41 26.67
N GLY A 175 0.64 1.46 26.96
CA GLY A 175 1.49 0.82 25.94
C GLY A 175 0.68 -0.07 24.99
N LEU A 176 1.35 -0.84 24.13
CA LEU A 176 0.73 -1.79 23.21
C LEU A 176 -0.27 -2.77 23.87
N ALA A 177 -0.18 -2.99 25.19
CA ALA A 177 -1.15 -3.79 25.96
C ALA A 177 -2.60 -3.25 25.94
N SER A 178 -2.76 -1.95 25.68
CA SER A 178 -4.06 -1.26 25.58
C SER A 178 -4.65 -1.24 24.17
N VAL A 179 -4.00 -1.93 23.22
CA VAL A 179 -4.39 -1.98 21.82
C VAL A 179 -5.00 -3.34 21.49
N GLN A 180 -6.11 -3.33 20.74
CA GLN A 180 -6.62 -4.51 20.06
C GLN A 180 -6.17 -4.45 18.60
N THR A 181 -5.68 -5.57 18.08
CA THR A 181 -5.50 -5.78 16.64
C THR A 181 -5.68 -7.25 16.33
N PRO A 182 -6.50 -7.62 15.32
CA PRO A 182 -6.52 -8.97 14.79
C PRO A 182 -5.53 -9.16 13.65
N GLY A 183 -4.86 -8.09 13.18
CA GLY A 183 -3.94 -8.14 12.07
C GLY A 183 -2.71 -9.01 12.34
N ARG A 184 -2.07 -9.48 11.27
CA ARG A 184 -0.75 -10.12 11.38
C ARG A 184 0.29 -9.04 11.64
N VAL A 185 0.82 -9.04 12.85
CA VAL A 185 1.76 -8.05 13.34
C VAL A 185 2.92 -8.73 14.06
N ARG A 186 4.09 -8.10 14.02
CA ARG A 186 5.27 -8.52 14.76
C ARG A 186 5.61 -7.47 15.82
N THR A 187 5.84 -7.90 17.06
CA THR A 187 6.34 -6.98 18.10
C THR A 187 7.84 -6.72 17.89
N VAL A 188 8.24 -5.46 17.81
CA VAL A 188 9.64 -5.04 17.72
C VAL A 188 9.87 -3.90 18.71
N GLY A 189 10.62 -4.19 19.77
CA GLY A 189 10.77 -3.26 20.90
C GLY A 189 9.41 -2.87 21.49
N ASN A 190 9.08 -1.59 21.43
CA ASN A 190 7.82 -1.03 21.93
C ASN A 190 6.81 -0.72 20.82
N ALA A 191 7.00 -1.25 19.62
CA ALA A 191 6.14 -1.04 18.45
C ALA A 191 5.64 -2.36 17.84
N LEU A 192 4.60 -2.26 17.02
CA LEU A 192 4.09 -3.34 16.18
C LEU A 192 4.45 -3.06 14.73
N GLN A 193 5.14 -3.99 14.08
CA GLN A 193 5.45 -3.99 12.65
C GLN A 193 4.40 -4.76 11.84
N TYR A 194 4.07 -4.25 10.66
CA TYR A 194 3.06 -4.84 9.77
C TYR A 194 3.25 -4.41 8.32
N THR A 195 2.79 -5.25 7.39
CA THR A 195 2.88 -5.00 5.93
C THR A 195 1.57 -5.29 5.21
N TRP A 196 0.85 -6.34 5.63
CA TRP A 196 -0.42 -6.74 5.05
C TRP A 196 -1.42 -5.57 4.96
N PRO A 197 -2.18 -5.45 3.85
CA PRO A 197 -3.17 -4.40 3.69
C PRO A 197 -4.26 -4.50 4.76
N GLY A 198 -4.90 -3.38 5.07
CA GLY A 198 -6.06 -3.35 5.96
C GLY A 198 -5.77 -3.65 7.44
N VAL A 199 -4.51 -3.88 7.85
CA VAL A 199 -4.13 -4.00 9.26
C VAL A 199 -4.61 -2.75 10.02
N TYR A 200 -5.27 -2.96 11.14
CA TYR A 200 -5.82 -1.90 11.97
C TYR A 200 -5.55 -2.12 13.45
N PHE A 201 -5.62 -1.01 14.19
CA PHE A 201 -5.43 -0.95 15.63
C PHE A 201 -6.61 -0.21 16.25
N GLU A 202 -7.20 -0.78 17.29
CA GLU A 202 -8.30 -0.18 18.03
C GLU A 202 -7.92 0.04 19.49
N GLY A 203 -8.39 1.15 20.04
CA GLY A 203 -8.15 1.55 21.42
C GLY A 203 -9.33 2.32 21.99
N ARG A 204 -9.27 2.57 23.29
CA ARG A 204 -10.22 3.39 24.04
C ARG A 204 -9.46 4.43 24.83
N PHE A 205 -10.01 5.63 24.93
CA PHE A 205 -9.45 6.69 25.75
C PHE A 205 -10.54 7.53 26.40
N ARG A 206 -10.20 8.27 27.45
CA ARG A 206 -11.04 9.31 28.03
C ARG A 206 -10.32 10.65 27.94
N GLY A 207 -11.01 11.68 27.49
CA GLY A 207 -10.47 13.04 27.38
C GLY A 207 -10.81 13.70 26.05
N THR A 208 -10.26 14.88 25.80
CA THR A 208 -10.60 15.71 24.64
C THR A 208 -9.69 15.50 23.43
N SER A 209 -8.65 14.67 23.56
CA SER A 209 -7.64 14.45 22.53
C SER A 209 -6.97 13.08 22.67
N VAL A 210 -6.56 12.50 21.54
CA VAL A 210 -5.78 11.26 21.46
C VAL A 210 -4.68 11.39 20.40
N GLY A 211 -3.50 10.88 20.72
CA GLY A 211 -2.35 10.79 19.83
C GLY A 211 -2.20 9.37 19.28
N VAL A 212 -1.93 9.27 17.99
CA VAL A 212 -1.63 8.02 17.27
C VAL A 212 -0.13 8.02 16.94
N LYS A 213 0.64 7.13 17.56
CA LYS A 213 2.10 7.02 17.31
C LYS A 213 2.37 6.12 16.12
N LEU A 214 2.99 6.67 15.09
CA LEU A 214 3.38 5.94 13.88
C LEU A 214 4.85 6.23 13.55
N ASN A 215 5.52 5.24 12.96
CA ASN A 215 6.77 5.40 12.24
C ASN A 215 6.64 4.71 10.88
N ASP A 216 6.09 5.44 9.91
CA ASP A 216 5.82 4.88 8.58
C ASP A 216 5.79 5.94 7.49
N SER A 217 6.84 5.98 6.66
CA SER A 217 6.95 6.87 5.50
C SER A 217 6.45 6.25 4.19
N ASN A 218 5.78 5.10 4.23
CA ASN A 218 5.39 4.33 3.05
C ASN A 218 3.87 4.17 2.90
N ASN A 219 3.13 4.16 4.01
CA ASN A 219 1.70 3.86 3.99
C ASN A 219 0.81 5.03 4.36
N ASP A 220 -0.42 4.94 3.85
CA ASP A 220 -1.50 5.83 4.22
C ASP A 220 -2.45 5.17 5.20
N TYR A 221 -3.10 6.00 6.00
CA TYR A 221 -3.93 5.55 7.11
C TYR A 221 -5.25 6.31 7.17
N ALA A 222 -6.33 5.62 7.49
CA ALA A 222 -7.55 6.24 7.97
C ALA A 222 -7.54 6.26 9.50
N VAL A 223 -7.78 7.43 10.10
CA VAL A 223 -7.96 7.58 11.55
C VAL A 223 -9.42 7.85 11.82
N GLN A 224 -10.00 7.05 12.71
CA GLN A 224 -11.40 7.12 13.12
C GLN A 224 -11.50 7.34 14.62
N VAL A 225 -12.45 8.19 15.03
CA VAL A 225 -12.87 8.35 16.43
C VAL A 225 -14.38 8.15 16.47
N ASP A 226 -14.85 7.29 17.38
CA ASP A 226 -16.27 6.94 17.53
C ASP A 226 -16.95 6.53 16.22
N GLY A 227 -16.21 5.78 15.40
CA GLY A 227 -16.65 5.28 14.09
C GLY A 227 -16.59 6.29 12.95
N ALA A 228 -16.38 7.58 13.22
CA ALA A 228 -16.24 8.61 12.19
C ALA A 228 -14.79 8.77 11.76
N THR A 229 -14.51 8.79 10.45
CA THR A 229 -13.18 9.11 9.93
C THR A 229 -12.88 10.59 10.17
N VAL A 230 -11.88 10.87 11.01
CA VAL A 230 -11.47 12.24 11.39
C VAL A 230 -10.22 12.70 10.64
N ALA A 231 -9.42 11.77 10.10
CA ALA A 231 -8.25 12.11 9.31
C ALA A 231 -7.86 11.02 8.32
N THR A 232 -7.19 11.42 7.24
CA THR A 232 -6.37 10.53 6.40
C THR A 232 -4.92 10.98 6.53
N LEU A 233 -4.05 10.09 7.00
CA LEU A 233 -2.62 10.37 7.12
C LEU A 233 -1.92 9.85 5.87
N VAL A 234 -1.08 10.68 5.29
CA VAL A 234 -0.35 10.37 4.06
C VAL A 234 1.12 10.20 4.39
N THR A 235 1.64 8.98 4.35
CA THR A 235 3.06 8.65 4.66
C THR A 235 3.61 9.40 5.88
N PRO A 236 3.02 9.21 7.08
CA PRO A 236 3.23 10.08 8.24
C PRO A 236 4.66 10.14 8.80
N GLY A 237 5.54 9.20 8.43
CA GLY A 237 6.87 9.08 9.00
C GLY A 237 6.82 8.80 10.49
N ASN A 238 7.88 9.20 11.22
CA ASN A 238 7.95 9.11 12.67
C ASN A 238 7.23 10.29 13.33
N THR A 239 6.01 10.08 13.82
CA THR A 239 5.16 11.13 14.36
C THR A 239 4.18 10.63 15.42
N THR A 240 3.67 11.56 16.21
CA THR A 240 2.43 11.38 16.97
C THR A 240 1.37 12.29 16.37
N TYR A 241 0.44 11.70 15.61
CA TYR A 241 -0.68 12.46 15.06
C TYR A 241 -1.76 12.68 16.12
N TRP A 242 -2.07 13.93 16.43
CA TRP A 242 -3.05 14.28 17.45
C TRP A 242 -4.42 14.58 16.83
N VAL A 243 -5.43 13.84 17.26
CA VAL A 243 -6.84 14.24 17.13
C VAL A 243 -7.20 15.07 18.36
N THR A 244 -7.73 16.28 18.15
CA THR A 244 -8.03 17.24 19.22
C THR A 244 -9.44 17.81 19.06
N GLY A 245 -9.91 18.56 20.06
CA GLY A 245 -11.21 19.24 19.99
C GLY A 245 -12.41 18.32 20.22
N LEU A 246 -12.20 17.15 20.82
CA LEU A 246 -13.27 16.23 21.19
C LEU A 246 -13.93 16.67 22.50
N GLY A 247 -15.16 16.23 22.73
CA GLY A 247 -15.81 16.37 24.03
C GLY A 247 -15.00 15.66 25.13
N ASN A 248 -15.14 16.08 26.38
CA ASN A 248 -14.49 15.36 27.48
C ASN A 248 -15.31 14.13 27.88
N ALA A 249 -15.14 13.04 27.14
CA ALA A 249 -15.87 11.79 27.35
C ALA A 249 -14.96 10.58 27.14
N GLU A 250 -15.54 9.38 27.26
CA GLU A 250 -14.92 8.16 26.76
C GLU A 250 -15.14 8.05 25.25
N HIS A 251 -14.09 7.66 24.53
CA HIS A 251 -14.04 7.58 23.08
C HIS A 251 -13.37 6.29 22.64
N THR A 252 -13.73 5.83 21.45
CA THR A 252 -13.01 4.80 20.71
C THR A 252 -12.12 5.45 19.66
N VAL A 253 -10.96 4.87 19.41
CA VAL A 253 -10.05 5.28 18.34
C VAL A 253 -9.66 4.07 17.51
N ARG A 254 -9.64 4.23 16.19
CA ARG A 254 -9.18 3.23 15.24
C ARG A 254 -8.24 3.86 14.24
N VAL A 255 -7.12 3.21 13.97
CA VAL A 255 -6.22 3.56 12.86
C VAL A 255 -6.07 2.35 11.95
N ALA A 256 -6.32 2.53 10.66
CA ALA A 256 -6.30 1.44 9.68
C ALA A 256 -5.41 1.79 8.50
N LYS A 257 -4.51 0.87 8.16
CA LYS A 257 -3.64 0.94 7.00
C LYS A 257 -4.48 0.81 5.72
N ARG A 258 -4.36 1.80 4.85
CA ARG A 258 -5.07 1.86 3.55
C ARG A 258 -4.28 1.16 2.46
N THR A 259 -2.98 1.40 2.43
CA THR A 259 -2.09 1.05 1.34
C THR A 259 -1.68 -0.42 1.38
N GLU A 260 -1.43 -1.02 0.21
CA GLU A 260 -0.69 -2.27 0.07
C GLU A 260 0.82 -1.95 -0.08
N SER A 261 1.67 -2.49 0.80
CA SER A 261 3.11 -2.15 0.82
C SER A 261 3.99 -3.38 1.13
N PRO A 262 4.05 -4.39 0.24
CA PRO A 262 4.75 -5.63 0.52
C PRO A 262 6.24 -5.43 0.87
N TRP A 263 6.85 -4.39 0.30
CA TRP A 263 8.27 -4.03 0.42
C TRP A 263 8.63 -3.15 1.63
N ALA A 264 7.67 -2.66 2.41
CA ALA A 264 7.94 -1.75 3.51
C ALA A 264 6.99 -1.97 4.69
N ALA A 265 7.56 -2.21 5.88
CA ALA A 265 6.80 -2.29 7.12
C ALA A 265 6.47 -0.89 7.64
N GLY A 266 5.24 -0.75 8.13
CA GLY A 266 4.86 0.33 9.04
C GLY A 266 5.10 -0.08 10.48
N GLU A 267 5.32 0.89 11.36
CA GLU A 267 5.40 0.70 12.80
C GLU A 267 4.33 1.51 13.53
N PHE A 268 3.60 0.84 14.42
CA PHE A 268 2.62 1.45 15.31
C PHE A 268 3.13 1.43 16.75
N GLY A 269 3.24 2.61 17.35
CA GLY A 269 3.77 2.81 18.70
C GLY A 269 2.72 2.90 19.81
N GLY A 270 1.44 2.68 19.49
CA GLY A 270 0.33 2.77 20.43
C GLY A 270 -0.43 4.10 20.40
N PHE A 271 -1.47 4.18 21.23
CA PHE A 271 -2.23 5.41 21.47
C PHE A 271 -1.69 6.13 22.70
N VAL A 272 -1.78 7.45 22.71
CA VAL A 272 -1.45 8.28 23.88
C VAL A 272 -2.54 9.30 24.16
N ALA A 273 -2.86 9.54 25.43
CA ALA A 273 -3.80 10.59 25.79
C ALA A 273 -3.06 11.91 26.01
N ALA A 274 -3.73 13.03 25.75
CA ALA A 274 -3.23 14.34 26.16
C ALA A 274 -3.25 14.47 27.70
N ALA A 275 -2.58 15.49 28.23
CA ALA A 275 -2.61 15.78 29.66
C ALA A 275 -4.06 15.94 30.17
N GLY A 276 -4.39 15.28 31.28
CA GLY A 276 -5.75 15.23 31.83
C GLY A 276 -6.66 14.16 31.21
N GLY A 277 -6.20 13.47 30.15
CA GLY A 277 -6.85 12.28 29.61
C GLY A 277 -6.18 10.97 30.06
N ALA A 278 -6.77 9.85 29.68
CA ALA A 278 -6.24 8.51 29.95
C ALA A 278 -6.50 7.55 28.79
N ILE A 279 -5.52 6.70 28.47
CA ILE A 279 -5.75 5.51 27.64
C ILE A 279 -6.40 4.45 28.54
N LEU A 280 -7.47 3.83 28.05
CA LEU A 280 -8.24 2.84 28.77
C LEU A 280 -7.82 1.42 28.34
N SER A 281 -8.39 0.41 28.97
CA SER A 281 -8.24 -0.98 28.53
C SER A 281 -8.66 -1.15 27.07
N LYS A 282 -7.95 -2.03 26.35
CA LYS A 282 -8.28 -2.35 24.95
C LYS A 282 -9.74 -2.78 24.80
N PRO A 283 -10.40 -2.50 23.67
CA PRO A 283 -11.72 -3.03 23.40
C PRO A 283 -11.69 -4.56 23.36
N ALA A 284 -12.84 -5.18 23.64
CA ALA A 284 -12.99 -6.62 23.52
C ALA A 284 -12.81 -7.05 22.05
N ALA A 285 -12.12 -8.17 21.84
CA ALA A 285 -12.06 -8.79 20.52
C ALA A 285 -13.48 -9.23 20.11
N ARG A 286 -13.76 -9.16 18.81
CA ARG A 286 -15.04 -9.60 18.26
C ARG A 286 -15.08 -11.12 18.26
N SER A 287 -16.26 -11.70 18.52
CA SER A 287 -16.44 -13.16 18.44
C SER A 287 -16.40 -13.66 16.99
N ARG A 288 -16.85 -12.82 16.05
CA ARG A 288 -16.83 -13.09 14.62
C ARG A 288 -15.46 -12.76 14.05
N GLN A 289 -14.90 -13.68 13.28
CA GLN A 289 -13.58 -13.56 12.66
C GLN A 289 -13.65 -14.03 11.20
N ILE A 290 -13.09 -13.23 10.30
CA ILE A 290 -13.04 -13.53 8.87
C ILE A 290 -11.63 -13.31 8.32
N GLU A 291 -11.08 -14.29 7.62
CA GLU A 291 -9.83 -14.10 6.86
C GLU A 291 -10.16 -13.92 5.38
N PHE A 292 -9.58 -12.91 4.75
CA PHE A 292 -9.68 -12.67 3.32
C PHE A 292 -8.31 -12.89 2.69
N ILE A 293 -8.27 -13.75 1.69
CA ILE A 293 -7.07 -14.19 1.00
C ILE A 293 -7.25 -13.86 -0.47
N GLY A 294 -6.35 -13.11 -1.08
CA GLY A 294 -6.55 -12.78 -2.49
C GLY A 294 -5.46 -11.95 -3.14
N ASP A 295 -5.84 -11.31 -4.22
CA ASP A 295 -4.99 -10.47 -5.06
C ASP A 295 -5.38 -8.98 -4.95
N SER A 296 -5.23 -8.23 -6.04
CA SER A 296 -5.44 -6.79 -6.11
C SER A 296 -6.87 -6.37 -5.79
N TRP A 297 -7.87 -7.20 -6.12
CA TRP A 297 -9.28 -6.93 -5.76
C TRP A 297 -9.46 -6.95 -4.24
N THR A 298 -8.85 -7.95 -3.58
CA THR A 298 -8.91 -8.10 -2.12
C THR A 298 -8.05 -7.03 -1.42
N ALA A 299 -6.97 -6.57 -2.04
CA ALA A 299 -6.10 -5.52 -1.50
C ALA A 299 -6.70 -4.10 -1.61
N GLY A 300 -7.77 -3.91 -2.41
CA GLY A 300 -8.33 -2.59 -2.71
C GLY A 300 -7.45 -1.77 -3.63
N TYR A 301 -6.83 -2.41 -4.64
CA TYR A 301 -5.95 -1.76 -5.62
C TYR A 301 -6.69 -0.66 -6.38
N GLY A 302 -6.27 0.59 -6.20
CA GLY A 302 -6.76 1.72 -6.99
C GLY A 302 -8.24 2.06 -6.86
N ASN A 303 -8.93 1.50 -5.87
CA ASN A 303 -10.39 1.59 -5.71
C ASN A 303 -10.91 3.01 -5.41
N MET A 304 -10.06 3.90 -4.92
CA MET A 304 -10.41 5.31 -4.67
C MET A 304 -10.20 6.18 -5.91
N SER A 305 -9.61 5.66 -6.99
CA SER A 305 -9.38 6.43 -8.21
C SER A 305 -10.69 6.70 -8.93
N THR A 306 -10.79 7.88 -9.52
CA THR A 306 -11.86 8.24 -10.48
C THR A 306 -11.41 8.08 -11.93
N SER A 307 -10.24 7.47 -12.15
CA SER A 307 -9.62 7.24 -13.46
C SER A 307 -8.98 5.86 -13.48
N ARG A 308 -9.11 5.17 -14.61
CA ARG A 308 -8.38 3.91 -14.87
C ARG A 308 -6.89 4.16 -15.10
N ASP A 309 -6.51 5.34 -15.59
CA ASP A 309 -5.10 5.70 -15.72
C ASP A 309 -4.56 6.21 -14.37
N CYS A 310 -3.70 5.40 -13.76
CA CYS A 310 -2.99 5.70 -12.52
C CYS A 310 -1.47 5.67 -12.71
N SER A 311 -1.00 5.85 -13.95
CA SER A 311 0.41 5.82 -14.32
C SER A 311 1.24 6.99 -13.76
N SER A 312 0.59 8.05 -13.28
CA SER A 312 1.24 9.20 -12.66
C SER A 312 1.81 8.90 -11.26
N ASN A 313 2.87 9.63 -10.89
CA ASN A 313 3.68 9.42 -9.68
C ASN A 313 2.84 9.17 -8.41
N ASN A 314 2.88 7.92 -7.93
CA ASN A 314 2.20 7.44 -6.71
C ASN A 314 0.66 7.52 -6.73
N SER A 315 0.03 7.82 -7.88
CA SER A 315 -1.44 7.88 -8.00
C SER A 315 -2.07 6.58 -7.51
N LEU A 316 -1.52 5.43 -7.93
CA LEU A 316 -1.98 4.13 -7.47
C LEU A 316 -1.96 3.98 -5.94
N THR A 317 -0.81 4.20 -5.30
CA THR A 317 -0.65 4.04 -3.84
C THR A 317 -1.63 4.93 -3.06
N ARG A 318 -1.82 6.18 -3.50
CA ARG A 318 -2.76 7.12 -2.87
C ARG A 318 -4.22 6.75 -3.11
N ASN A 319 -4.50 6.11 -4.24
CA ASN A 319 -5.83 5.65 -4.62
C ASN A 319 -6.16 4.23 -4.17
N SER A 320 -5.26 3.51 -3.51
CA SER A 320 -5.55 2.21 -2.92
C SER A 320 -6.00 2.34 -1.47
N ASN A 321 -7.15 1.77 -1.13
CA ASN A 321 -7.67 1.77 0.24
C ASN A 321 -8.32 0.45 0.63
N ALA A 322 -7.54 -0.41 1.26
CA ALA A 322 -7.98 -1.69 1.82
C ALA A 322 -9.06 -1.56 2.91
N ASP A 323 -9.11 -0.43 3.64
CA ASP A 323 -10.14 -0.20 4.67
C ASP A 323 -11.52 0.16 4.06
N ALA A 324 -11.53 0.53 2.79
CA ALA A 324 -12.74 0.80 2.01
C ALA A 324 -13.02 -0.28 0.94
N ALA A 325 -12.20 -1.34 0.90
CA ALA A 325 -12.39 -2.46 -0.01
C ALA A 325 -13.43 -3.46 0.51
N PHE A 326 -14.00 -4.28 -0.38
CA PHE A 326 -15.06 -5.23 -0.04
C PHE A 326 -14.76 -6.13 1.17
N PRO A 327 -13.50 -6.56 1.46
CA PRO A 327 -13.19 -7.34 2.66
C PRO A 327 -13.51 -6.60 3.95
N ALA A 328 -12.99 -5.37 4.08
CA ALA A 328 -13.17 -4.56 5.27
C ALA A 328 -14.62 -4.11 5.42
N LEU A 329 -15.30 -3.77 4.33
CA LEU A 329 -16.72 -3.41 4.33
C LEU A 329 -17.59 -4.58 4.84
N THR A 330 -17.39 -5.78 4.28
CA THR A 330 -18.12 -6.99 4.70
C THR A 330 -17.91 -7.29 6.19
N ALA A 331 -16.67 -7.20 6.67
CA ALA A 331 -16.35 -7.47 8.07
C ALA A 331 -16.95 -6.44 9.03
N LYS A 332 -16.94 -5.15 8.64
CA LYS A 332 -17.55 -4.07 9.43
C LYS A 332 -19.07 -4.27 9.57
N ASP A 333 -19.76 -4.63 8.50
CA ASP A 333 -21.21 -4.92 8.53
C ASP A 333 -21.54 -6.14 9.38
N LEU A 334 -20.67 -7.14 9.38
CA LEU A 334 -20.79 -8.31 10.25
C LEU A 334 -20.35 -8.04 11.70
N ASN A 335 -19.79 -6.87 12.02
CA ASN A 335 -19.08 -6.61 13.27
C ASN A 335 -18.10 -7.77 13.59
N ALA A 336 -17.26 -8.10 12.62
CA ALA A 336 -16.25 -9.14 12.69
C ALA A 336 -14.84 -8.54 12.71
N ASP A 337 -13.94 -9.16 13.48
CA ASP A 337 -12.51 -8.93 13.31
C ASP A 337 -12.07 -9.54 11.98
N TYR A 338 -11.17 -8.88 11.26
CA TYR A 338 -10.72 -9.36 9.95
C TYR A 338 -9.22 -9.29 9.74
N GLN A 339 -8.72 -10.21 8.92
CA GLN A 339 -7.38 -10.17 8.35
C GLN A 339 -7.48 -10.15 6.83
N VAL A 340 -6.65 -9.33 6.17
CA VAL A 340 -6.53 -9.27 4.71
C VAL A 340 -5.13 -9.71 4.30
N GLN A 341 -5.01 -10.94 3.81
CA GLN A 341 -3.80 -11.47 3.20
C GLN A 341 -3.94 -11.37 1.70
N ALA A 342 -3.64 -10.19 1.17
CA ALA A 342 -3.73 -9.91 -0.24
C ALA A 342 -2.41 -9.41 -0.81
N TRP A 343 -2.13 -9.79 -2.06
CA TRP A 343 -1.01 -9.26 -2.82
C TRP A 343 -1.36 -9.09 -4.30
N SER A 344 -1.46 -7.83 -4.74
CA SER A 344 -1.72 -7.45 -6.13
C SER A 344 -0.78 -8.13 -7.12
N GLY A 345 -1.38 -8.68 -8.19
CA GLY A 345 -0.67 -9.34 -9.28
C GLY A 345 -0.22 -10.78 -8.99
N LEU A 346 -0.27 -11.25 -7.75
CA LEU A 346 0.07 -12.65 -7.43
C LEU A 346 -1.10 -13.60 -7.65
N GLY A 347 -0.82 -14.81 -8.11
CA GLY A 347 -1.80 -15.88 -8.30
C GLY A 347 -1.49 -17.16 -7.54
N MET A 348 -2.28 -18.18 -7.79
CA MET A 348 -2.15 -19.50 -7.14
C MET A 348 -0.99 -20.30 -7.71
N VAL A 349 -0.85 -20.31 -9.05
CA VAL A 349 0.24 -20.95 -9.78
C VAL A 349 0.90 -20.02 -10.79
N ARG A 350 0.21 -18.97 -11.23
CA ARG A 350 0.67 -18.01 -12.23
C ARG A 350 0.29 -16.59 -11.82
N ASN A 351 1.25 -15.67 -11.91
CA ASN A 351 1.01 -14.26 -11.67
C ASN A 351 0.58 -13.53 -12.94
N TYR A 352 0.14 -12.28 -12.78
CA TYR A 352 -0.32 -11.45 -13.89
C TYR A 352 0.72 -11.40 -15.02
N GLY A 353 0.27 -11.68 -16.24
CA GLY A 353 1.13 -11.69 -17.42
C GLY A 353 2.26 -12.74 -17.41
N GLY A 354 2.21 -13.75 -16.54
CA GLY A 354 3.24 -14.79 -16.45
C GLY A 354 4.55 -14.32 -15.80
N GLN A 355 4.54 -13.18 -15.11
CA GLN A 355 5.73 -12.60 -14.51
C GLN A 355 6.12 -13.27 -13.18
N ASN A 356 7.35 -13.05 -12.72
CA ASN A 356 7.84 -13.47 -11.40
C ASN A 356 7.60 -14.97 -11.09
N THR A 357 7.98 -15.86 -12.02
CA THR A 357 7.65 -17.30 -12.04
C THR A 357 8.14 -18.14 -10.85
N GLY A 358 8.88 -17.55 -9.90
CA GLY A 358 9.33 -18.18 -8.65
C GLY A 358 8.63 -17.67 -7.39
N THR A 359 7.66 -16.76 -7.53
CA THR A 359 7.08 -16.01 -6.42
C THR A 359 5.57 -16.00 -6.54
N LEU A 360 4.89 -16.91 -5.84
CA LEU A 360 3.44 -17.06 -5.85
C LEU A 360 2.84 -16.56 -4.54
N PHE A 361 1.53 -16.30 -4.55
CA PHE A 361 0.83 -15.89 -3.33
C PHE A 361 1.02 -16.92 -2.20
N THR A 362 0.99 -18.21 -2.55
CA THR A 362 1.13 -19.32 -1.60
C THR A 362 2.48 -19.36 -0.88
N ASN A 363 3.54 -18.75 -1.47
CA ASN A 363 4.84 -18.59 -0.80
C ASN A 363 4.78 -17.60 0.36
N TYR A 364 3.86 -16.64 0.32
CA TYR A 364 3.73 -15.57 1.32
C TYR A 364 2.55 -15.74 2.26
N TYR A 365 1.60 -16.63 1.96
CA TYR A 365 0.42 -16.82 2.83
C TYR A 365 0.79 -17.13 4.28
N ASP A 366 1.93 -17.77 4.55
CA ASP A 366 2.33 -18.09 5.91
C ASP A 366 3.08 -16.98 6.63
N THR A 367 3.42 -15.87 5.96
CA THR A 367 4.29 -14.88 6.57
C THR A 367 3.54 -13.94 7.50
N ASP A 368 4.24 -13.50 8.56
CA ASP A 368 3.79 -12.39 9.41
C ASP A 368 3.88 -11.05 8.68
N LEU A 369 4.90 -10.90 7.81
CA LEU A 369 5.14 -9.76 6.94
C LEU A 369 5.33 -10.22 5.49
N GLN A 370 4.72 -9.53 4.51
CA GLN A 370 4.65 -9.95 3.09
C GLN A 370 6.02 -10.23 2.43
N ALA A 371 6.76 -9.20 2.00
CA ALA A 371 7.96 -9.35 1.16
C ALA A 371 9.26 -8.99 1.87
N LEU A 372 9.22 -8.77 3.19
CA LEU A 372 10.41 -8.36 3.92
C LEU A 372 11.34 -9.56 4.10
N TYR A 373 12.64 -9.34 3.87
CA TYR A 373 13.68 -10.37 3.99
C TYR A 373 13.74 -11.00 5.39
N ASN A 374 13.27 -10.28 6.40
CA ASN A 374 13.18 -10.74 7.78
C ASN A 374 11.80 -11.34 8.12
N SER A 375 10.90 -11.52 7.15
CA SER A 375 9.61 -12.18 7.37
C SER A 375 9.80 -13.58 7.94
N THR A 376 8.89 -13.97 8.81
CA THR A 376 8.88 -15.30 9.44
C THR A 376 7.50 -15.90 9.30
N THR A 377 7.36 -17.18 9.61
CA THR A 377 6.04 -17.80 9.70
C THR A 377 5.22 -17.08 10.77
N TRP A 378 4.03 -16.62 10.40
CA TRP A 378 3.04 -16.08 11.31
C TRP A 378 2.64 -17.16 12.32
N PRO A 379 2.96 -17.02 13.62
CA PRO A 379 2.73 -18.08 14.59
C PRO A 379 1.26 -18.47 14.78
N ASN A 380 0.31 -17.60 14.40
CA ASN A 380 -1.08 -17.60 14.85
C ASN A 380 -1.19 -17.60 16.40
N PRO A 381 -1.78 -16.57 17.03
CA PRO A 381 -1.85 -16.47 18.50
C PRO A 381 -2.74 -17.55 19.15
N GLY A 382 -3.34 -18.45 18.38
CA GLY A 382 -4.31 -19.45 18.85
C GLY A 382 -5.70 -18.86 19.09
N THR A 383 -5.80 -17.54 19.27
CA THR A 383 -7.07 -16.80 19.36
C THR A 383 -7.65 -16.42 17.99
N TRP A 384 -6.89 -16.60 16.90
CA TRP A 384 -7.38 -16.37 15.54
C TRP A 384 -7.86 -17.70 14.94
N LYS A 385 -9.18 -17.85 14.89
CA LYS A 385 -9.95 -19.00 14.42
C LYS A 385 -11.14 -18.51 13.58
N PRO A 386 -10.90 -18.01 12.36
CA PRO A 386 -11.97 -17.48 11.52
C PRO A 386 -13.04 -18.54 11.24
N GLN A 387 -14.31 -18.15 11.43
CA GLN A 387 -15.46 -18.97 11.06
C GLN A 387 -15.66 -18.98 9.54
N VAL A 388 -15.18 -17.94 8.85
CA VAL A 388 -15.21 -17.81 7.39
C VAL A 388 -13.83 -17.40 6.87
N VAL A 389 -13.35 -18.11 5.85
CA VAL A 389 -12.19 -17.74 5.06
C VAL A 389 -12.66 -17.52 3.62
N VAL A 390 -12.37 -16.36 3.06
CA VAL A 390 -12.72 -15.98 1.70
C VAL A 390 -11.44 -16.02 0.86
N VAL A 391 -11.44 -16.77 -0.24
CA VAL A 391 -10.28 -16.93 -1.12
C VAL A 391 -10.62 -16.45 -2.53
N GLY A 392 -10.05 -15.32 -2.93
CA GLY A 392 -10.16 -14.72 -4.25
C GLY A 392 -8.81 -14.72 -4.95
N LEU A 393 -8.36 -15.89 -5.40
CA LEU A 393 -7.12 -16.08 -6.16
C LEU A 393 -7.44 -16.79 -7.48
N GLY A 394 -6.95 -16.27 -8.59
CA GLY A 394 -7.18 -16.85 -9.91
C GLY A 394 -7.30 -15.83 -11.02
N ILE A 395 -7.58 -14.56 -10.68
CA ILE A 395 -7.64 -13.49 -11.68
C ILE A 395 -6.29 -13.42 -12.40
N ASN A 396 -5.20 -13.33 -11.66
CA ASN A 396 -3.85 -13.24 -12.22
C ASN A 396 -3.39 -14.50 -12.95
N ASP A 397 -3.93 -15.66 -12.59
CA ASP A 397 -3.64 -16.90 -13.29
C ASP A 397 -4.24 -16.86 -14.72
N PHE A 398 -5.46 -16.33 -14.89
CA PHE A 398 -6.24 -16.48 -16.13
C PHE A 398 -6.58 -15.19 -16.90
N SER A 399 -6.32 -14.00 -16.36
CA SER A 399 -6.74 -12.71 -16.96
C SER A 399 -5.94 -12.31 -18.19
N THR A 400 -4.85 -13.01 -18.50
CA THR A 400 -4.02 -12.78 -19.68
C THR A 400 -3.80 -14.06 -20.46
N ALA A 401 -3.59 -13.96 -21.77
CA ALA A 401 -3.10 -15.09 -22.56
C ALA A 401 -1.75 -15.61 -22.03
N LEU A 402 -1.49 -16.91 -22.26
CA LEU A 402 -0.19 -17.52 -22.02
C LEU A 402 0.85 -16.95 -23.00
N THR A 403 2.03 -16.63 -22.48
CA THR A 403 3.15 -16.08 -23.26
C THR A 403 4.19 -17.18 -23.56
N PRO A 404 4.94 -17.07 -24.67
CA PRO A 404 6.03 -18.00 -24.97
C PRO A 404 7.07 -18.04 -23.85
N GLY A 405 7.45 -19.25 -23.43
CA GLY A 405 8.43 -19.47 -22.36
C GLY A 405 7.81 -19.74 -20.98
N GLU A 406 6.50 -19.63 -20.85
CA GLU A 406 5.80 -20.11 -19.65
C GLU A 406 5.76 -21.64 -19.58
N LYS A 407 5.55 -22.15 -18.35
CA LYS A 407 5.44 -23.59 -18.07
C LYS A 407 4.33 -24.28 -18.87
N TRP A 408 3.22 -23.57 -19.10
CA TRP A 408 2.05 -24.12 -19.76
C TRP A 408 1.98 -23.68 -21.22
N THR A 409 1.68 -24.63 -22.10
CA THR A 409 1.46 -24.37 -23.52
C THR A 409 -0.03 -24.28 -23.87
N THR A 410 -0.93 -24.68 -22.96
CA THR A 410 -2.38 -24.59 -23.12
C THR A 410 -3.06 -24.11 -21.84
N VAL A 411 -4.21 -23.44 -21.99
CA VAL A 411 -5.02 -23.00 -20.84
C VAL A 411 -5.52 -24.19 -20.02
N ASP A 412 -5.80 -25.33 -20.65
CA ASP A 412 -6.22 -26.55 -19.94
C ASP A 412 -5.13 -27.09 -19.02
N ALA A 413 -3.86 -27.05 -19.46
CA ALA A 413 -2.72 -27.45 -18.62
C ALA A 413 -2.54 -26.50 -17.44
N LEU A 414 -2.64 -25.19 -17.66
CA LEU A 414 -2.65 -24.19 -16.58
C LEU A 414 -3.80 -24.45 -15.60
N ALA A 415 -5.00 -24.70 -16.11
CA ALA A 415 -6.18 -24.95 -15.30
C ALA A 415 -6.04 -26.23 -14.45
N ALA A 416 -5.41 -27.29 -14.98
CA ALA A 416 -5.13 -28.51 -14.23
C ALA A 416 -4.16 -28.29 -13.06
N ASP A 417 -3.07 -27.55 -13.29
CA ASP A 417 -2.12 -27.19 -12.24
C ASP A 417 -2.75 -26.25 -11.20
N TYR A 418 -3.52 -25.26 -11.65
CA TYR A 418 -4.27 -24.36 -10.79
C TYR A 418 -5.20 -25.13 -9.84
N ARG A 419 -6.03 -26.06 -10.35
CA ARG A 419 -6.92 -26.88 -9.51
C ARG A 419 -6.16 -27.69 -8.48
N THR A 420 -5.02 -28.28 -8.88
CA THR A 420 -4.17 -29.08 -7.98
C THR A 420 -3.62 -28.22 -6.84
N ALA A 421 -3.04 -27.06 -7.17
CA ALA A 421 -2.49 -26.14 -6.17
C ALA A 421 -3.57 -25.55 -5.26
N TYR A 422 -4.75 -25.21 -5.81
CA TYR A 422 -5.86 -24.68 -5.03
C TYR A 422 -6.40 -25.72 -4.04
N LEU A 423 -6.57 -26.98 -4.46
CA LEU A 423 -6.98 -28.07 -3.55
C LEU A 423 -5.96 -28.29 -2.43
N ALA A 424 -4.66 -28.20 -2.74
CA ALA A 424 -3.61 -28.26 -1.72
C ALA A 424 -3.68 -27.06 -0.76
N PHE A 425 -3.98 -25.87 -1.26
CA PHE A 425 -4.17 -24.67 -0.43
C PHE A 425 -5.41 -24.79 0.47
N ILE A 426 -6.53 -25.33 -0.02
CA ILE A 426 -7.70 -25.64 0.80
C ILE A 426 -7.36 -26.64 1.90
N ALA A 427 -6.59 -27.69 1.58
CA ALA A 427 -6.13 -28.67 2.58
C ALA A 427 -5.30 -28.01 3.69
N LYS A 428 -4.41 -27.08 3.33
CA LYS A 428 -3.62 -26.27 4.28
C LYS A 428 -4.52 -25.40 5.17
N LEU A 429 -5.53 -24.75 4.61
CA LEU A 429 -6.50 -23.96 5.40
C LEU A 429 -7.32 -24.85 6.34
N ARG A 430 -7.67 -26.06 5.90
CA ARG A 430 -8.35 -27.06 6.75
C ARG A 430 -7.47 -27.55 7.89
N GLU A 431 -6.19 -27.78 7.65
CA GLU A 431 -5.23 -28.10 8.72
C GLU A 431 -5.11 -26.95 9.72
N ARG A 432 -5.05 -25.71 9.24
CA ARG A 432 -4.90 -24.53 10.09
C ARG A 432 -6.14 -24.21 10.94
N TYR A 433 -7.34 -24.27 10.35
CA TYR A 433 -8.56 -23.77 11.00
C TYR A 433 -9.59 -24.87 11.34
N GLY A 434 -9.38 -26.08 10.83
CA GLY A 434 -10.25 -27.22 11.08
C GLY A 434 -11.47 -27.29 10.16
N PRO A 435 -12.33 -28.31 10.38
CA PRO A 435 -13.44 -28.64 9.49
C PRO A 435 -14.68 -27.75 9.65
N ASN A 436 -14.72 -26.88 10.66
CA ASN A 436 -15.89 -26.03 10.94
C ASN A 436 -15.86 -24.69 10.21
N THR A 437 -14.69 -24.21 9.82
CA THR A 437 -14.54 -22.98 9.04
C THR A 437 -15.17 -23.14 7.66
N TYR A 438 -15.98 -22.18 7.24
CA TYR A 438 -16.42 -22.09 5.85
C TYR A 438 -15.30 -21.51 5.00
N ILE A 439 -15.02 -22.11 3.85
CA ILE A 439 -14.09 -21.58 2.85
C ILE A 439 -14.93 -21.18 1.63
N LEU A 440 -15.01 -19.88 1.37
CA LEU A 440 -15.72 -19.29 0.23
C LEU A 440 -14.73 -18.93 -0.87
N LEU A 441 -14.88 -19.53 -2.05
CA LEU A 441 -14.05 -19.25 -3.21
C LEU A 441 -14.73 -18.19 -4.07
N THR A 442 -14.22 -16.96 -4.07
CA THR A 442 -14.77 -15.85 -4.84
C THR A 442 -14.04 -15.73 -6.17
N TYR A 443 -14.76 -15.48 -7.26
CA TYR A 443 -14.15 -15.27 -8.58
C TYR A 443 -15.04 -14.39 -9.48
N PRO A 444 -14.46 -13.50 -10.29
CA PRO A 444 -15.23 -12.67 -11.21
C PRO A 444 -15.50 -13.36 -12.55
N ASP A 445 -16.30 -12.69 -13.38
CA ASP A 445 -16.40 -13.03 -14.79
C ASP A 445 -15.09 -12.72 -15.53
N LEU A 446 -14.49 -13.74 -16.13
CA LEU A 446 -13.34 -13.61 -17.03
C LEU A 446 -13.65 -14.15 -18.43
N SER A 447 -14.93 -14.34 -18.79
CA SER A 447 -15.32 -14.98 -20.05
C SER A 447 -14.85 -14.21 -21.29
N TYR A 448 -14.53 -12.91 -21.15
CA TYR A 448 -13.88 -12.12 -22.18
C TYR A 448 -12.51 -12.68 -22.59
N GLN A 449 -11.83 -13.40 -21.69
CA GLN A 449 -10.53 -14.02 -21.91
C GLN A 449 -10.63 -15.56 -21.92
N THR A 450 -11.31 -16.15 -20.94
CA THR A 450 -11.48 -17.61 -20.79
C THR A 450 -12.54 -17.97 -19.74
N THR A 451 -13.19 -19.12 -19.91
CA THR A 451 -14.07 -19.71 -18.88
C THR A 451 -13.32 -20.65 -17.92
N ALA A 452 -12.01 -20.79 -18.06
CA ALA A 452 -11.20 -21.76 -17.31
C ALA A 452 -11.18 -21.50 -15.79
N LEU A 453 -11.19 -20.24 -15.36
CA LEU A 453 -11.27 -19.89 -13.93
C LEU A 453 -12.59 -20.38 -13.32
N ALA A 454 -13.72 -19.97 -13.91
CA ALA A 454 -15.06 -20.36 -13.45
C ALA A 454 -15.21 -21.89 -13.43
N THR A 455 -14.82 -22.55 -14.52
CA THR A 455 -14.87 -24.02 -14.63
C THR A 455 -14.01 -24.68 -13.55
N SER A 456 -12.81 -24.14 -13.29
CA SER A 456 -11.89 -24.70 -12.29
C SER A 456 -12.42 -24.56 -10.88
N ILE A 457 -12.96 -23.39 -10.51
CA ILE A 457 -13.55 -23.18 -9.18
C ILE A 457 -14.73 -24.13 -8.95
N GLN A 458 -15.62 -24.29 -9.93
CA GLN A 458 -16.74 -25.22 -9.81
C GLN A 458 -16.27 -26.67 -9.64
N GLN A 459 -15.24 -27.10 -10.39
CA GLN A 459 -14.63 -28.42 -10.23
C GLN A 459 -13.96 -28.61 -8.86
N ILE A 460 -13.31 -27.58 -8.32
CA ILE A 460 -12.70 -27.60 -6.97
C ILE A 460 -13.80 -27.80 -5.91
N VAL A 461 -14.88 -27.01 -5.96
CA VAL A 461 -16.00 -27.14 -5.01
C VAL A 461 -16.67 -28.50 -5.12
N GLN A 462 -16.88 -29.01 -6.35
CA GLN A 462 -17.44 -30.33 -6.58
C GLN A 462 -16.54 -31.43 -6.01
N THR A 463 -15.22 -31.32 -6.21
CA THR A 463 -14.23 -32.25 -5.66
C THR A 463 -14.25 -32.27 -4.14
N ARG A 464 -14.31 -31.11 -3.48
CA ARG A 464 -14.41 -31.04 -2.02
C ARG A 464 -15.73 -31.60 -1.51
N THR A 465 -16.82 -31.31 -2.19
CA THR A 465 -18.15 -31.83 -1.85
C THR A 465 -18.21 -33.35 -1.98
N SER A 466 -17.67 -33.94 -3.05
CA SER A 466 -17.62 -35.41 -3.23
C SER A 466 -16.72 -36.10 -2.20
N GLN A 467 -15.73 -35.39 -1.66
CA GLN A 467 -14.88 -35.82 -0.54
C GLN A 467 -15.52 -35.57 0.84
N GLY A 468 -16.78 -35.11 0.90
CA GLY A 468 -17.53 -34.88 2.13
C GLY A 468 -17.34 -33.50 2.77
N ASP A 469 -16.48 -32.64 2.22
CA ASP A 469 -16.28 -31.28 2.70
C ASP A 469 -17.28 -30.31 2.05
N THR A 470 -18.47 -30.29 2.63
CA THR A 470 -19.57 -29.40 2.23
C THR A 470 -19.42 -27.98 2.81
N ARG A 471 -18.28 -27.62 3.38
CA ARG A 471 -18.01 -26.24 3.85
C ARG A 471 -17.05 -25.50 2.95
N VAL A 472 -16.75 -26.05 1.77
CA VAL A 472 -16.17 -25.31 0.65
C VAL A 472 -17.31 -24.93 -0.30
N ARG A 473 -17.45 -23.64 -0.58
CA ARG A 473 -18.47 -23.06 -1.47
C ARG A 473 -17.82 -22.04 -2.37
N SER A 474 -18.53 -21.60 -3.39
CA SER A 474 -18.07 -20.52 -4.25
C SER A 474 -19.11 -19.41 -4.38
N LEU A 475 -18.62 -18.22 -4.69
CA LEU A 475 -19.41 -17.05 -5.03
C LEU A 475 -18.87 -16.47 -6.34
N TYR A 476 -19.74 -16.43 -7.34
CA TYR A 476 -19.44 -15.82 -8.62
C TYR A 476 -19.83 -14.35 -8.60
N TYR A 477 -18.91 -13.47 -8.98
CA TYR A 477 -19.21 -12.08 -9.25
C TYR A 477 -19.48 -11.91 -10.74
N ASP A 478 -20.77 -11.94 -11.09
CA ASP A 478 -21.23 -11.63 -12.44
C ASP A 478 -21.24 -10.11 -12.63
N ASP A 479 -20.25 -9.60 -13.35
CA ASP A 479 -20.05 -8.17 -13.57
C ASP A 479 -21.31 -7.48 -14.12
N ASN A 480 -22.01 -8.12 -15.05
CA ASN A 480 -23.19 -7.55 -15.69
C ASN A 480 -24.40 -7.58 -14.76
N ALA A 481 -24.63 -8.71 -14.09
CA ALA A 481 -25.78 -8.84 -13.18
C ALA A 481 -25.62 -7.98 -11.92
N LEU A 482 -24.38 -7.76 -11.47
CA LEU A 482 -24.06 -6.92 -10.33
C LEU A 482 -23.92 -5.43 -10.71
N GLY A 483 -23.67 -5.12 -11.98
CA GLY A 483 -23.50 -3.74 -12.45
C GLY A 483 -22.15 -3.14 -12.04
N LEU A 484 -21.06 -3.93 -12.10
CA LEU A 484 -19.72 -3.44 -11.76
C LEU A 484 -19.19 -2.49 -12.85
N ASP A 485 -18.59 -1.37 -12.44
CA ASP A 485 -18.13 -0.30 -13.33
C ASP A 485 -16.65 -0.39 -13.72
N HIS A 486 -15.84 -1.04 -12.88
CA HIS A 486 -14.39 -1.20 -13.03
C HIS A 486 -13.68 0.12 -13.35
N LEU A 487 -14.09 1.20 -12.67
CA LEU A 487 -13.52 2.54 -12.87
C LEU A 487 -12.29 2.82 -12.00
N GLY A 488 -11.91 1.89 -11.13
CA GLY A 488 -10.65 1.94 -10.38
C GLY A 488 -9.43 1.86 -11.32
N CYS A 489 -8.24 2.07 -10.76
CA CYS A 489 -6.99 2.00 -11.52
C CYS A 489 -6.88 0.71 -12.32
N ASP A 490 -6.41 0.79 -13.57
CA ASP A 490 -6.13 -0.37 -14.43
C ASP A 490 -7.33 -1.33 -14.55
N TRP A 491 -8.55 -0.77 -14.63
CA TRP A 491 -9.80 -1.53 -14.71
C TRP A 491 -10.08 -2.42 -13.50
N HIS A 492 -9.58 -2.03 -12.32
CA HIS A 492 -9.94 -2.69 -11.06
C HIS A 492 -11.29 -2.20 -10.52
N PRO A 493 -11.89 -2.95 -9.57
CA PRO A 493 -13.08 -2.50 -8.87
C PRO A 493 -12.93 -1.09 -8.31
N SER A 494 -13.92 -0.25 -8.56
CA SER A 494 -14.02 1.06 -7.92
C SER A 494 -14.58 0.94 -6.49
N GLN A 495 -14.63 2.04 -5.75
CA GLN A 495 -15.32 2.07 -4.45
C GLN A 495 -16.83 1.77 -4.58
N HIS A 496 -17.42 2.02 -5.75
CA HIS A 496 -18.80 1.61 -6.03
C HIS A 496 -18.90 0.09 -6.09
N ASP A 497 -18.01 -0.53 -6.85
CA ASP A 497 -17.93 -1.98 -7.01
C ASP A 497 -17.63 -2.67 -5.68
N ASP A 498 -16.69 -2.16 -4.89
CA ASP A 498 -16.35 -2.71 -3.57
C ASP A 498 -17.56 -2.81 -2.64
N ARG A 499 -18.49 -1.85 -2.70
CA ARG A 499 -19.76 -1.91 -1.94
C ARG A 499 -20.69 -2.99 -2.47
N ILE A 500 -20.78 -3.16 -3.79
CA ILE A 500 -21.60 -4.20 -4.42
C ILE A 500 -21.06 -5.58 -4.09
N LEU A 501 -19.75 -5.78 -4.23
CA LEU A 501 -19.04 -7.01 -3.87
C LEU A 501 -19.24 -7.34 -2.39
N ALA A 502 -19.11 -6.34 -1.50
CA ALA A 502 -19.35 -6.53 -0.07
C ALA A 502 -20.77 -6.98 0.23
N ASN A 503 -21.77 -6.35 -0.39
CA ASN A 503 -23.18 -6.71 -0.20
C ASN A 503 -23.48 -8.14 -0.70
N SER A 504 -22.94 -8.52 -1.85
CA SER A 504 -23.09 -9.86 -2.43
C SER A 504 -22.44 -10.92 -1.52
N LEU A 505 -21.24 -10.64 -1.01
CA LEU A 505 -20.54 -11.52 -0.09
C LEU A 505 -21.24 -11.61 1.27
N LEU A 506 -21.72 -10.49 1.81
CA LEU A 506 -22.49 -10.42 3.05
C LEU A 506 -23.76 -11.28 2.95
N ALA A 507 -24.52 -11.15 1.86
CA ALA A 507 -25.71 -11.97 1.60
C ALA A 507 -25.36 -13.46 1.56
N THR A 508 -24.24 -13.81 0.91
CA THR A 508 -23.74 -15.18 0.83
C THR A 508 -23.37 -15.72 2.22
N ILE A 509 -22.62 -14.96 3.02
CA ILE A 509 -22.21 -15.35 4.37
C ILE A 509 -23.43 -15.53 5.27
N ASN A 510 -24.40 -14.62 5.24
CA ASN A 510 -25.62 -14.70 6.03
C ASN A 510 -26.50 -15.91 5.68
N ALA A 511 -26.38 -16.44 4.46
CA ALA A 511 -27.07 -17.64 4.03
C ALA A 511 -26.37 -18.95 4.43
N LEU A 512 -25.13 -18.90 4.94
CA LEU A 512 -24.43 -20.11 5.39
C LEU A 512 -25.04 -20.63 6.70
N PRO A 513 -25.16 -21.96 6.88
CA PRO A 513 -25.55 -22.56 8.16
C PRO A 513 -24.36 -22.57 9.13
N LEU A 514 -23.84 -21.38 9.42
CA LEU A 514 -22.66 -21.16 10.25
C LEU A 514 -23.08 -20.75 11.68
N THR A 515 -22.29 -21.14 12.66
CA THR A 515 -22.40 -20.59 14.02
C THR A 515 -21.17 -19.73 14.24
N TRP A 516 -21.41 -18.45 14.57
CA TRP A 516 -20.34 -17.49 14.86
C TRP A 516 -19.65 -17.82 16.18
#